data_AF-A0A2S9FVZ0-F1
#
_entry.id   AF-A0A2S9FVZ0-F1
#
_cell.length_a   1.000
_cell.length_b   1.000
_cell.length_c   1.000
_cell.angle_alpha   90.00
_cell.angle_beta   90.00
_cell.angle_gamma   90.00
#
_symmetry.space_group_name_H-M   'P 1'
#
loop_
_entity.id
_entity.type
_entity.pdbx_description
1 polymer ?
#
loop_
_entity_poly.entity_id
_entity_poly.type
_entity_poly.pdbx_seq_one_letter_code
_entity_poly.pdbx_strand_id
1 'polypeptide(L)'
;VAMLLGAEEYGFATAPLIVAGCIMMRVCHLDTCPVGVATQNPGLRARFNGKPEFVESFFRFIAEDIRKYLAELGFRSVDEAVGHA
;
A
#
# COMPACT_ATOMS: atom_id res chain seq x y z
N VAL A 1 13.76 -5.72 4.45
CA VAL A 1 15.05 -5.14 3.99
C VAL A 1 15.17 -3.67 4.33
N ALA A 2 14.25 -2.78 3.90
CA ALA A 2 14.36 -1.32 4.16
C ALA A 2 14.65 -0.98 5.64
N MET A 3 13.92 -1.59 6.57
CA MET A 3 14.13 -1.46 8.02
C MET A 3 15.57 -1.81 8.44
N LEU A 4 16.03 -3.01 8.10
CA LEU A 4 17.39 -3.47 8.42
C LEU A 4 18.47 -2.57 7.79
N LEU A 5 18.19 -1.95 6.63
CA LEU A 5 19.08 -0.97 6.00
C LEU A 5 19.03 0.44 6.62
N GLY A 6 18.23 0.65 7.67
CA GLY A 6 18.17 1.92 8.40
C GLY A 6 16.93 2.79 8.15
N ALA A 7 15.90 2.31 7.43
CA ALA A 7 14.70 3.09 7.19
C ALA A 7 13.71 3.02 8.38
N GLU A 8 13.30 4.19 8.87
CA GLU A 8 12.36 4.37 9.99
C GLU A 8 10.90 4.56 9.54
N GLU A 9 10.69 4.96 8.28
CA GLU A 9 9.37 5.14 7.67
C GLU A 9 9.26 4.46 6.30
N TYR A 10 8.04 4.11 5.91
CA TYR A 10 7.76 3.35 4.69
C TYR A 10 6.64 4.00 3.86
N GLY A 11 7.00 4.45 2.66
CA GLY A 11 6.05 5.00 1.70
C GLY A 11 5.43 3.91 0.82
N PHE A 12 4.10 3.94 0.69
CA PHE A 12 3.36 3.04 -0.22
C PHE A 12 2.53 3.86 -1.20
N ALA A 13 2.62 3.54 -2.49
CA ALA A 13 1.85 4.21 -3.54
C ALA A 13 0.96 3.21 -4.30
N THR A 14 1.56 2.34 -5.11
CA THR A 14 0.82 1.44 -6.01
C THR A 14 -0.05 0.42 -5.27
N ALA A 15 0.45 -0.17 -4.18
CA ALA A 15 -0.32 -1.19 -3.45
C ALA A 15 -1.62 -0.63 -2.84
N PRO A 16 -1.62 0.51 -2.12
CA PRO A 16 -2.85 1.18 -1.71
C PRO A 16 -3.79 1.53 -2.87
N LEU A 17 -3.27 1.95 -4.03
CA LEU A 17 -4.09 2.21 -5.22
C LEU A 17 -4.77 0.94 -5.75
N ILE A 18 -4.07 -0.20 -5.75
CA ILE A 18 -4.63 -1.50 -6.16
C ILE A 18 -5.75 -1.91 -5.20
N VAL A 19 -5.50 -1.81 -3.89
CA VAL A 19 -6.50 -2.10 -2.85
C VAL A 19 -7.72 -1.18 -2.97
N ALA A 20 -7.52 0.08 -3.37
CA ALA A 20 -8.60 1.02 -3.65
C ALA A 20 -9.33 0.76 -4.99
N GLY A 21 -8.87 -0.18 -5.82
CA GLY A 21 -9.56 -0.60 -7.05
C GLY A 21 -8.72 -0.52 -8.34
N CYS A 22 -7.46 -0.10 -8.30
CA CYS A 22 -6.61 -0.06 -9.50
C CYS A 22 -6.34 -1.48 -10.02
N ILE A 23 -6.59 -1.68 -11.32
CA ILE A 23 -6.36 -2.95 -12.03
C ILE A 23 -5.09 -2.95 -12.90
N MET A 24 -4.19 -1.98 -12.69
CA MET A 24 -2.89 -1.88 -13.38
C MET A 24 -2.97 -1.83 -14.92
N MET A 25 -4.00 -1.18 -15.47
CA MET A 25 -4.18 -1.02 -16.93
C MET A 25 -3.19 -0.05 -17.59
N ARG A 26 -2.50 0.80 -16.81
CA ARG A 26 -1.44 1.73 -17.26
C ARG A 26 -1.87 2.79 -18.28
N VAL A 27 -3.14 3.20 -18.24
CA VAL A 27 -3.69 4.30 -19.05
C VAL A 27 -3.92 5.58 -18.23
N CYS A 28 -3.26 5.71 -17.08
CA CYS A 28 -3.52 6.80 -16.12
C CYS A 28 -3.36 8.21 -16.72
N HIS A 29 -2.45 8.36 -17.69
CA HIS A 29 -2.18 9.64 -18.35
C HIS A 29 -3.19 10.00 -19.46
N LEU A 30 -4.10 9.09 -19.81
CA LEU A 30 -5.07 9.27 -20.90
C LEU A 30 -6.45 9.72 -20.41
N ASP A 31 -6.64 9.90 -19.11
CA ASP A 31 -7.95 10.21 -18.49
C ASP A 31 -9.04 9.14 -18.76
N THR A 32 -8.63 7.90 -19.08
CA THR A 32 -9.54 6.78 -19.43
C THR A 32 -9.52 5.63 -18.42
N CYS A 33 -9.19 5.91 -17.16
CA CYS A 33 -9.17 4.88 -16.11
C CYS A 33 -10.55 4.20 -15.98
N PRO A 34 -10.66 2.88 -16.28
CA PRO A 34 -11.97 2.22 -16.39
C PRO A 34 -12.68 2.02 -15.04
N VAL A 35 -11.92 2.16 -13.95
CA VAL A 35 -12.34 1.91 -12.56
C VAL A 35 -12.39 3.20 -11.73
N GLY A 36 -12.26 4.37 -12.36
CA GLY A 36 -12.45 5.65 -11.68
C GLY A 36 -11.33 6.10 -10.74
N VAL A 37 -10.18 5.41 -10.71
CA VAL A 37 -9.03 5.76 -9.84
C VAL A 37 -8.28 6.99 -10.34
N ALA A 38 -7.83 6.98 -11.60
CA ALA A 38 -6.98 8.03 -12.19
C ALA A 38 -7.67 8.67 -13.39
N THR A 39 -8.77 9.39 -13.14
CA THR A 39 -9.54 10.11 -14.17
C THR A 39 -10.32 11.28 -13.56
N GLN A 40 -10.47 12.36 -14.32
CA GLN A 40 -11.33 13.50 -14.01
C GLN A 40 -12.70 13.42 -14.69
N ASN A 41 -12.87 12.54 -15.70
CA ASN A 41 -14.14 12.31 -16.38
C ASN A 41 -15.25 11.88 -15.38
N PRO A 42 -16.35 12.64 -15.24
CA PRO A 42 -17.39 12.33 -14.26
C PRO A 42 -18.03 10.95 -14.41
N GLY A 43 -18.23 10.48 -15.65
CA GLY A 43 -18.82 9.17 -15.93
C GLY A 43 -17.91 8.01 -15.58
N LEU A 44 -16.59 8.18 -15.70
CA LEU A 44 -15.61 7.18 -15.26
C LEU A 44 -15.36 7.25 -13.76
N ARG A 45 -15.32 8.46 -13.16
CA ARG A 45 -15.20 8.65 -11.70
C ARG A 45 -16.34 7.99 -10.93
N ALA A 46 -17.55 7.99 -11.47
CA ALA A 46 -18.70 7.30 -10.89
C ALA A 46 -18.51 5.77 -10.75
N ARG A 47 -17.50 5.19 -11.43
CA ARG A 47 -17.14 3.77 -11.33
C ARG A 47 -16.22 3.46 -10.15
N PHE A 48 -15.68 4.47 -9.47
CA PHE A 48 -14.83 4.26 -8.31
C PHE A 48 -15.64 3.67 -7.15
N ASN A 49 -15.22 2.49 -6.70
CA ASN A 49 -15.88 1.73 -5.63
C ASN A 49 -14.95 1.43 -4.44
N GLY A 50 -13.76 2.05 -4.42
CA GLY A 50 -12.83 1.94 -3.31
C GLY A 50 -13.41 2.54 -2.04
N LYS A 51 -13.09 1.94 -0.90
CA LYS A 51 -13.52 2.42 0.42
C LYS A 51 -12.32 2.57 1.37
N PRO A 52 -12.35 3.51 2.32
CA PRO A 52 -11.27 3.68 3.30
C PRO A 52 -10.92 2.39 4.05
N GLU A 53 -11.93 1.56 4.35
CA GLU A 53 -11.78 0.32 5.11
C GLU A 53 -10.92 -0.71 4.36
N PHE A 54 -10.87 -0.66 3.03
CA PHE A 54 -10.01 -1.56 2.25
C PHE A 54 -8.53 -1.22 2.49
N VAL A 55 -8.20 0.07 2.48
CA VAL A 55 -6.82 0.56 2.73
C VAL A 55 -6.42 0.31 4.19
N GLU A 56 -7.34 0.56 5.12
CA GLU A 56 -7.12 0.26 6.54
C GLU A 56 -6.82 -1.23 6.76
N SER A 57 -7.65 -2.11 6.20
CA SER A 57 -7.48 -3.57 6.32
C SER A 57 -6.16 -4.02 5.71
N PHE A 58 -5.76 -3.48 4.56
CA PHE A 58 -4.47 -3.75 3.95
C PHE A 58 -3.30 -3.41 4.88
N PHE A 59 -3.29 -2.22 5.47
CA PHE A 59 -2.21 -1.84 6.40
C PHE A 59 -2.23 -2.64 7.70
N ARG A 60 -3.41 -3.06 8.18
CA ARG A 60 -3.50 -4.00 9.32
C ARG A 60 -2.83 -5.34 9.00
N PHE A 61 -3.01 -5.87 7.79
CA PHE A 61 -2.34 -7.11 7.36
C PHE A 61 -0.83 -6.92 7.18
N ILE A 62 -0.39 -5.82 6.55
CA ILE A 62 1.03 -5.50 6.43
C ILE A 62 1.70 -5.40 7.81
N ALA A 63 1.06 -4.72 8.77
CA ALA A 63 1.59 -4.60 10.12
C ALA A 63 1.66 -5.94 10.86
N GLU A 64 0.68 -6.82 10.66
CA GLU A 64 0.68 -8.18 11.21
C GLU A 64 1.83 -9.01 10.64
N ASP A 65 2.06 -8.98 9.33
CA ASP A 65 3.16 -9.71 8.71
C ASP A 65 4.53 -9.15 9.13
N ILE A 66 4.66 -7.83 9.29
CA ILE A 66 5.87 -7.22 9.87
C ILE A 66 6.14 -7.77 11.28
N ARG A 67 5.11 -7.88 12.14
CA ARG A 67 5.28 -8.44 13.49
C ARG A 67 5.75 -9.89 13.46
N LYS A 68 5.25 -10.71 12.52
CA LYS A 68 5.71 -12.10 12.34
C LYS A 68 7.19 -12.13 11.95
N TYR A 69 7.59 -11.33 10.98
CA TYR A 69 9.00 -11.27 10.57
C TYR A 69 9.93 -10.76 11.67
N LEU A 70 9.52 -9.76 12.44
CA LEU A 70 10.29 -9.30 13.60
C LEU A 70 10.50 -10.44 14.61
N ALA A 71 9.43 -11.19 14.93
CA ALA A 71 9.50 -12.32 15.85
C ALA A 71 10.42 -13.44 15.32
N GLU A 72 10.35 -13.77 14.03
CA GLU A 72 11.22 -14.76 13.38
C GLU A 72 12.71 -14.35 13.43
N LEU A 73 12.98 -13.04 13.35
CA LEU A 73 14.33 -12.47 13.43
C LEU A 73 14.81 -12.22 14.86
N GLY A 74 13.96 -12.40 15.87
CA GLY A 74 14.29 -12.21 17.29
C GLY A 74 14.16 -10.78 17.82
N PHE A 75 13.53 -9.88 17.07
CA PHE A 75 13.26 -8.49 17.47
C PHE A 75 11.85 -8.34 18.06
N ARG A 76 11.69 -7.46 19.04
CA ARG A 76 10.38 -7.17 19.67
C ARG A 76 9.73 -5.89 19.15
N SER A 77 10.48 -5.04 18.47
CA SER A 77 10.02 -3.78 17.92
C SER A 77 10.72 -3.44 16.61
N VAL A 78 10.17 -2.46 15.88
CA VAL A 78 10.81 -1.91 14.68
C VAL A 78 12.13 -1.24 15.05
N ASP A 79 12.16 -0.45 16.11
CA ASP A 79 13.36 0.28 16.57
C ASP A 79 14.53 -0.66 16.88
N GLU A 80 14.25 -1.86 17.41
CA GLU A 80 15.27 -2.89 17.65
C GLU A 80 15.85 -3.49 16.36
N ALA A 81 15.15 -3.39 15.23
CA ALA A 81 15.55 -3.99 13.96
C ALA A 81 16.17 -2.97 12.99
N VAL A 82 15.92 -1.67 13.17
CA VAL A 82 16.44 -0.62 12.27
C VAL A 82 17.97 -0.63 12.25
N GLY A 83 18.56 -0.72 11.06
CA GLY A 83 20.01 -0.69 10.89
C GLY A 83 20.75 -2.00 11.19
N HIS A 84 20.03 -3.09 11.49
CA HIS A 84 20.60 -4.43 11.77
C HIS A 84 20.82 -5.28 10.50
N ALA A 85 21.33 -4.67 9.42
CA ALA A 85 21.72 -5.37 8.18
C ALA A 85 23.13 -5.96 8.23
#